data_AF-A0A4U0ZA48-F1
#
_entry.id   AF-A0A4U0ZA48-F1
#
_cell.length_a   1.000
_cell.length_b   1.000
_cell.length_c   1.000
_cell.angle_alpha   90.00
_cell.angle_beta   90.00
_cell.angle_gamma   90.00
#
_symmetry.space_group_name_H-M   'P 1'
#
loop_
_entity.id
_entity.type
_entity.pdbx_description
1 polymer ?
#
loop_
_entity_poly.entity_id
_entity_poly.type
_entity_poly.pdbx_seq_one_letter_code
_entity_poly.pdbx_strand_id
1 'polypeptide(L)'
;MSDLLQIVKGLSMQPKCVLVLGARTEAMLNWLFSLTATQVVLVEPEPAIFEKATALYSAKGKPESMLIKHGVPEFEAKQKSMRYFVSNVPGYSSVLPPNVIKSIRPALEYTEQDAAVIELQPLLQQFDISESRPCLMISQLNGAEQQCLNSQILNAFTHVVIQSSFKPIFGESKPVENFKKELAESGRDYLALAESMPPYSNFVATKKVNAKQALDYFSQRQQHREIKIALENQLNASQTDAKKVDEELQQTKQQLQAAKQQSEEKQKQLGDELRQAKEQLQTVKQQSEEKQKQLGGELQQAKEQLQIVQKQAEDSLKQLQEEMQHTNQKLLEERNQEHHWHNEHKKWAESLNREKEELVKSNEKLTNRLSESQSEKEMLAAEIEKIKQRESKLTTSVEVNAKLILKMQLDSDDLRTKYAQKTQSEKELRQLIGELHSKLQQAANFYHQLENKHPEILLGSDNID
;
A
#
# COMPACT_ATOMS: atom_id res chain seq x y z
N MET A 1 -43.53 38.34 -34.22
CA MET A 1 -42.99 37.17 -34.95
C MET A 1 -43.98 36.03 -34.78
N SER A 2 -44.22 35.19 -35.79
CA SER A 2 -45.23 34.12 -35.67
C SER A 2 -44.84 33.07 -34.64
N ASP A 3 -45.79 32.68 -33.78
CA ASP A 3 -45.64 31.57 -32.84
C ASP A 3 -45.20 30.29 -33.54
N LEU A 4 -45.64 30.05 -34.79
CA LEU A 4 -45.27 28.87 -35.57
C LEU A 4 -43.75 28.77 -35.76
N LEU A 5 -43.06 29.90 -35.89
CA LEU A 5 -41.59 29.95 -35.91
C LEU A 5 -40.96 29.73 -34.54
N GLN A 6 -41.67 30.00 -33.44
CA GLN A 6 -41.20 29.67 -32.08
C GLN A 6 -41.40 28.18 -31.77
N ILE A 7 -42.55 27.60 -32.12
CA ILE A 7 -42.84 26.16 -32.04
C ILE A 7 -41.71 25.36 -32.70
N VAL A 8 -41.43 25.65 -33.98
CA VAL A 8 -40.51 24.84 -34.76
C VAL A 8 -39.05 25.04 -34.31
N LYS A 9 -38.68 26.24 -33.82
CA LYS A 9 -37.38 26.46 -33.18
C LYS A 9 -37.26 25.81 -31.79
N GLY A 10 -38.38 25.53 -31.12
CA GLY A 10 -38.45 24.88 -29.83
C GLY A 10 -38.44 23.34 -29.88
N LEU A 11 -38.37 22.73 -31.07
CA LEU A 11 -38.27 21.28 -31.20
C LEU A 11 -36.92 20.78 -30.67
N SER A 12 -36.97 19.70 -29.87
CA SER A 12 -35.80 19.13 -29.18
C SER A 12 -34.74 18.53 -30.12
N MET A 13 -35.09 18.30 -31.39
CA MET A 13 -34.18 17.91 -32.45
C MET A 13 -34.48 18.75 -33.71
N GLN A 14 -33.44 19.25 -34.37
CA GLN A 14 -33.59 19.90 -35.67
C GLN A 14 -34.04 18.88 -36.73
N PRO A 15 -35.08 19.17 -37.52
CA PRO A 15 -35.57 18.24 -38.53
C PRO A 15 -34.54 18.04 -39.64
N LYS A 16 -34.44 16.80 -40.14
CA LYS A 16 -33.59 16.43 -41.29
C LYS A 16 -34.30 16.64 -42.62
N CYS A 17 -35.63 16.58 -42.65
CA CYS A 17 -36.45 17.02 -43.76
C CYS A 17 -37.67 17.81 -43.25
N VAL A 18 -38.06 18.87 -43.96
CA VAL A 18 -39.25 19.69 -43.70
C VAL A 18 -40.11 19.76 -44.96
N LEU A 19 -41.33 19.23 -44.90
CA LEU A 19 -42.35 19.44 -45.93
C LEU A 19 -43.22 20.63 -45.52
N VAL A 20 -43.41 21.60 -46.42
CA VAL A 20 -44.25 22.78 -46.21
C VAL A 20 -45.33 22.82 -47.28
N LEU A 21 -46.58 22.88 -46.84
CA LEU A 21 -47.77 22.95 -47.66
C LEU A 21 -48.40 24.34 -47.46
N GLY A 22 -48.03 25.28 -48.33
CA GLY A 22 -48.25 26.72 -48.15
C GLY A 22 -47.29 27.33 -47.12
N ALA A 23 -46.40 28.22 -47.57
CA ALA A 23 -45.57 29.05 -46.69
C ALA A 23 -46.33 30.29 -46.17
N ARG A 24 -47.34 30.76 -46.91
CA ARG A 24 -48.30 31.83 -46.56
C ARG A 24 -47.71 33.24 -46.37
N THR A 25 -46.46 33.36 -45.93
CA THR A 25 -45.84 34.62 -45.51
C THR A 25 -44.34 34.66 -45.83
N GLU A 26 -43.82 35.85 -46.11
CA GLU A 26 -42.38 36.06 -46.32
C GLU A 26 -41.56 35.72 -45.07
N ALA A 27 -42.14 35.85 -43.86
CA ALA A 27 -41.48 35.45 -42.61
C ALA A 27 -41.24 33.93 -42.53
N MET A 28 -42.16 33.12 -43.07
CA MET A 28 -41.98 31.67 -43.20
C MET A 28 -40.90 31.36 -44.23
N LEU A 29 -40.97 31.96 -45.42
CA LEU A 29 -39.95 31.78 -46.48
C LEU A 29 -38.54 32.10 -45.98
N ASN A 30 -38.34 33.28 -45.36
CA ASN A 30 -37.03 33.69 -44.85
C ASN A 30 -36.49 32.76 -43.76
N TRP A 31 -37.36 32.12 -42.97
CA TRP A 31 -36.92 31.10 -42.02
C TRP A 31 -36.57 29.77 -42.72
N LEU A 32 -37.34 29.32 -43.72
CA LEU A 32 -37.00 28.12 -44.50
C LEU A 32 -35.63 28.27 -45.19
N PHE A 33 -35.36 29.43 -45.79
CA PHE A 33 -34.05 29.78 -46.38
C PHE A 33 -32.91 29.97 -45.34
N SER A 34 -33.18 29.83 -44.03
CA SER A 34 -32.16 29.80 -42.97
C SER A 34 -31.78 28.38 -42.53
N LEU A 35 -32.50 27.35 -42.97
CA LEU A 35 -32.30 25.95 -42.56
C LEU A 35 -31.20 25.23 -43.37
N THR A 36 -29.95 25.69 -43.26
CA THR A 36 -28.83 25.19 -44.08
C THR A 36 -28.48 23.71 -43.85
N ALA A 37 -28.84 23.12 -42.71
CA ALA A 37 -28.54 21.73 -42.34
C ALA A 37 -29.73 20.75 -42.53
N THR A 38 -30.78 21.20 -43.22
CA THR A 38 -32.08 20.52 -43.34
C THR A 38 -32.53 20.52 -44.79
N GLN A 39 -33.12 19.41 -45.23
CA GLN A 39 -33.73 19.33 -46.54
C GLN A 39 -35.14 19.95 -46.49
N VAL A 40 -35.46 20.88 -47.40
CA VAL A 40 -36.73 21.62 -47.42
C VAL A 40 -37.48 21.34 -48.71
N VAL A 41 -38.74 20.93 -48.59
CA VAL A 41 -39.66 20.76 -49.72
C VAL A 41 -40.83 21.71 -49.51
N LEU A 42 -40.89 22.76 -50.31
CA LEU A 42 -42.01 23.71 -50.31
C LEU A 42 -42.95 23.41 -51.49
N VAL A 43 -44.19 23.05 -51.17
CA VAL A 43 -45.31 23.04 -52.12
C VAL A 43 -46.15 24.29 -51.84
N GLU A 44 -46.11 25.25 -52.76
CA GLU A 44 -46.76 26.55 -52.62
C GLU A 44 -47.89 26.70 -53.67
N PRO A 45 -49.16 26.73 -53.26
CA PRO A 45 -50.28 26.95 -54.18
C PRO A 45 -50.52 28.42 -54.53
N GLU A 46 -50.03 29.39 -53.75
CA GLU A 46 -50.33 30.82 -53.98
C GLU A 46 -49.27 31.49 -54.89
N PRO A 47 -49.61 31.96 -56.11
CA PRO A 47 -48.62 32.44 -57.08
C PRO A 47 -47.73 33.57 -56.53
N ALA A 48 -48.32 34.55 -55.84
CA ALA A 48 -47.61 35.70 -55.28
C ALA A 48 -46.64 35.33 -54.13
N ILE A 49 -46.77 34.16 -53.52
CA ILE A 49 -45.80 33.63 -52.54
C ILE A 49 -44.79 32.71 -53.25
N PHE A 50 -45.20 31.93 -54.25
CA PHE A 50 -44.30 31.12 -55.07
C PHE A 50 -43.27 31.96 -55.85
N GLU A 51 -43.68 33.09 -56.43
CA GLU A 51 -42.77 34.05 -57.09
C GLU A 51 -41.72 34.58 -56.11
N LYS A 52 -42.14 34.98 -54.90
CA LYS A 52 -41.22 35.44 -53.85
C LYS A 52 -40.29 34.35 -53.36
N ALA A 53 -40.77 33.11 -53.25
CA ALA A 53 -39.96 31.95 -52.91
C ALA A 53 -38.91 31.66 -54.02
N THR A 54 -39.29 31.79 -55.28
CA THR A 54 -38.42 31.61 -56.45
C THR A 54 -37.36 32.73 -56.57
N ALA A 55 -37.73 33.97 -56.26
CA ALA A 55 -36.81 35.10 -56.18
C ALA A 55 -35.78 34.90 -55.05
N LEU A 56 -36.23 34.51 -53.85
CA LEU A 56 -35.34 34.18 -52.73
C LEU A 56 -34.43 32.99 -53.04
N TYR A 57 -34.94 31.93 -53.67
CA TYR A 57 -34.14 30.77 -54.10
C TYR A 57 -33.02 31.17 -55.06
N SER A 58 -33.34 32.04 -56.03
CA SER A 58 -32.37 32.57 -56.99
C SER A 58 -31.32 33.47 -56.30
N ALA A 59 -31.76 34.37 -55.42
CA ALA A 59 -30.88 35.26 -54.66
C ALA A 59 -30.00 34.52 -53.63
N LYS A 60 -30.40 33.33 -53.19
CA LYS A 60 -29.62 32.43 -52.32
C LYS A 60 -28.70 31.47 -53.09
N GLY A 61 -28.57 31.61 -54.41
CA GLY A 61 -27.68 30.79 -55.22
C GLY A 61 -28.19 29.38 -55.52
N LYS A 62 -29.53 29.17 -55.45
CA LYS A 62 -30.20 27.89 -55.74
C LYS A 62 -29.69 26.71 -54.86
N PRO A 63 -29.87 26.78 -53.52
CA PRO A 63 -29.37 25.75 -52.61
C PRO A 63 -29.98 24.37 -52.91
N GLU A 64 -29.14 23.35 -53.09
CA GLU A 64 -29.53 21.96 -53.37
C GLU A 64 -30.41 21.34 -52.27
N SER A 65 -30.32 21.85 -51.04
CA SER A 65 -31.14 21.40 -49.92
C SER A 65 -32.61 21.83 -50.02
N MET A 66 -32.99 22.70 -50.98
CA MET A 66 -34.36 23.22 -51.09
C MET A 66 -35.01 22.96 -52.45
N LEU A 67 -36.12 22.24 -52.44
CA LEU A 67 -37.05 22.11 -53.57
C LEU A 67 -38.25 23.06 -53.37
N ILE A 68 -38.68 23.70 -54.47
CA ILE A 68 -39.92 24.49 -54.51
C ILE A 68 -40.76 23.99 -55.68
N LYS A 69 -42.05 23.70 -55.43
CA LYS A 69 -43.06 23.33 -56.43
C LYS A 69 -44.25 24.28 -56.32
N HIS A 70 -44.71 24.80 -57.45
CA HIS A 70 -45.96 25.56 -57.55
C HIS A 70 -47.13 24.60 -57.78
N GLY A 71 -48.21 24.75 -57.02
CA GLY A 71 -49.45 23.98 -57.20
C GLY A 71 -50.13 23.56 -55.90
N VAL A 72 -51.34 23.04 -56.01
CA VAL A 72 -52.16 22.62 -54.87
C VAL A 72 -51.72 21.22 -54.41
N PRO A 73 -51.32 21.04 -53.14
CA PRO A 73 -51.00 19.72 -52.62
C PRO A 73 -52.27 18.85 -52.45
N GLU A 74 -52.22 17.60 -52.93
CA GLU A 74 -53.19 16.51 -52.62
C GLU A 74 -52.36 15.25 -52.31
N PHE A 75 -52.81 14.39 -51.39
CA PHE A 75 -52.00 13.21 -51.03
C PHE A 75 -51.77 12.24 -52.22
N GLU A 76 -52.87 11.88 -52.88
CA GLU A 76 -52.97 11.09 -54.11
C GLU A 76 -53.94 11.84 -55.04
N ALA A 77 -53.48 12.28 -56.21
CA ALA A 77 -54.23 13.20 -57.04
C ALA A 77 -55.36 12.51 -57.81
N LYS A 78 -56.60 12.99 -57.64
CA LYS A 78 -57.73 12.51 -58.45
C LYS A 78 -57.87 13.25 -59.78
N GLN A 79 -57.26 14.44 -59.88
CA GLN A 79 -57.32 15.32 -61.03
C GLN A 79 -55.95 16.00 -61.21
N LYS A 80 -55.57 16.38 -62.43
CA LYS A 80 -54.28 17.02 -62.72
C LYS A 80 -54.23 18.50 -62.34
N SER A 81 -55.38 19.12 -62.17
CA SER A 81 -55.56 20.51 -61.75
C SER A 81 -56.80 20.63 -60.86
N MET A 82 -56.82 21.62 -59.98
CA MET A 82 -57.97 22.00 -59.18
C MET A 82 -58.21 23.51 -59.28
N ARG A 83 -59.47 23.92 -59.16
CA ARG A 83 -59.87 25.32 -59.05
C ARG A 83 -59.30 25.91 -57.76
N TYR A 84 -58.60 27.03 -57.87
CA TYR A 84 -57.98 27.75 -56.78
C TYR A 84 -58.49 29.20 -56.75
N PHE A 85 -58.91 29.64 -55.57
CA PHE A 85 -59.45 30.98 -55.32
C PHE A 85 -58.31 31.87 -54.82
N VAL A 86 -57.67 32.60 -55.73
CA VAL A 86 -56.59 33.54 -55.39
C VAL A 86 -57.18 34.82 -54.82
N SER A 87 -56.67 35.26 -53.68
CA SER A 87 -57.08 36.53 -53.06
C SER A 87 -56.23 37.70 -53.56
N ASN A 88 -56.82 38.90 -53.60
CA ASN A 88 -56.09 40.15 -53.81
C ASN A 88 -55.05 40.46 -52.70
N VAL A 89 -55.10 39.78 -51.55
CA VAL A 89 -54.11 39.87 -50.47
C VAL A 89 -53.46 38.51 -50.22
N PRO A 90 -52.12 38.37 -50.35
CA PRO A 90 -51.43 37.11 -50.09
C PRO A 90 -51.64 36.55 -48.67
N GLY A 91 -51.62 35.23 -48.56
CA GLY A 91 -51.88 34.46 -47.36
C GLY A 91 -53.36 34.20 -47.09
N TYR A 92 -54.25 34.55 -48.03
CA TYR A 92 -55.71 34.38 -47.94
C TYR A 92 -56.32 33.65 -49.16
N SER A 93 -55.50 33.05 -50.02
CA SER A 93 -55.97 32.17 -51.10
C SER A 93 -56.25 30.74 -50.60
N SER A 94 -57.15 30.01 -51.27
CA SER A 94 -57.50 28.61 -50.92
C SER A 94 -58.08 27.85 -52.13
N VAL A 95 -58.02 26.52 -52.10
CA VAL A 95 -58.74 25.63 -53.04
C VAL A 95 -60.23 25.49 -52.67
N LEU A 96 -60.60 25.89 -51.44
CA LEU A 96 -61.99 25.98 -51.00
C LEU A 96 -62.54 27.41 -51.26
N PRO A 97 -63.84 27.55 -51.61
CA PRO A 97 -64.43 28.85 -51.87
C PRO A 97 -64.47 29.73 -50.61
N PRO A 98 -64.34 31.06 -50.72
CA PRO A 98 -64.35 31.97 -49.58
C PRO A 98 -65.74 32.02 -48.91
N ASN A 99 -65.81 31.64 -47.64
CA ASN A 99 -67.02 31.64 -46.81
C ASN A 99 -66.93 32.76 -45.75
N VAL A 100 -66.82 32.42 -44.47
CA VAL A 100 -66.83 33.39 -43.35
C VAL A 100 -65.68 34.40 -43.44
N ILE A 101 -64.62 34.12 -44.22
CA ILE A 101 -63.54 35.06 -44.48
C ILE A 101 -64.02 36.43 -44.97
N LYS A 102 -65.04 36.50 -45.84
CA LYS A 102 -65.58 37.77 -46.37
C LYS A 102 -66.23 38.62 -45.28
N SER A 103 -66.87 37.98 -44.29
CA SER A 103 -67.46 38.68 -43.13
C SER A 103 -66.39 39.18 -42.14
N ILE A 104 -65.22 38.56 -42.10
CA ILE A 104 -64.09 38.98 -41.25
C ILE A 104 -63.23 40.04 -41.94
N ARG A 105 -63.10 39.98 -43.28
CA ARG A 105 -62.34 40.92 -44.10
C ARG A 105 -63.08 41.24 -45.41
N PRO A 106 -64.02 42.21 -45.40
CA PRO A 106 -64.84 42.53 -46.58
C PRO A 106 -64.07 43.05 -47.80
N ALA A 107 -62.84 43.54 -47.62
CA ALA A 107 -61.97 44.03 -48.71
C ALA A 107 -61.19 42.91 -49.44
N LEU A 108 -61.41 41.64 -49.10
CA LEU A 108 -60.80 40.51 -49.82
C LEU A 108 -61.62 40.15 -51.05
N GLU A 109 -61.07 40.49 -52.20
CA GLU A 109 -61.55 40.06 -53.52
C GLU A 109 -60.86 38.75 -53.90
N TYR A 110 -61.51 37.99 -54.78
CA TYR A 110 -61.10 36.64 -55.15
C TYR A 110 -61.27 36.40 -56.65
N THR A 111 -60.24 35.84 -57.29
CA THR A 111 -60.26 35.36 -58.67
C THR A 111 -60.18 33.84 -58.69
N GLU A 112 -60.92 33.20 -59.61
CA GLU A 112 -60.82 31.77 -59.86
C GLU A 112 -59.75 31.52 -60.94
N GLN A 113 -58.85 30.58 -60.68
CA GLN A 113 -57.88 30.06 -61.65
C GLN A 113 -57.72 28.55 -61.48
N ASP A 114 -57.31 27.84 -62.52
CA ASP A 114 -56.88 26.44 -62.39
C ASP A 114 -55.41 26.38 -61.95
N ALA A 115 -55.14 25.62 -60.89
CA ALA A 115 -53.80 25.36 -60.40
C ALA A 115 -53.47 23.86 -60.54
N ALA A 116 -52.25 23.53 -60.95
CA ALA A 116 -51.80 22.15 -61.06
C ALA A 116 -51.77 21.46 -59.69
N VAL A 117 -52.09 20.15 -59.65
CA VAL A 117 -52.01 19.35 -58.41
C VAL A 117 -50.60 18.81 -58.23
N ILE A 118 -50.11 18.81 -56.99
CA ILE A 118 -48.83 18.24 -56.58
C ILE A 118 -49.12 17.07 -55.63
N GLU A 119 -48.96 15.85 -56.14
CA GLU A 119 -49.03 14.62 -55.35
C GLU A 119 -47.97 14.61 -54.24
N LEU A 120 -48.38 14.33 -53.00
CA LEU A 120 -47.45 14.25 -51.87
C LEU A 120 -46.80 12.87 -51.73
N GLN A 121 -47.48 11.79 -52.10
CA GLN A 121 -46.96 10.42 -52.00
C GLN A 121 -45.59 10.22 -52.71
N PRO A 122 -45.35 10.71 -53.94
CA PRO A 122 -44.04 10.63 -54.58
C PRO A 122 -42.96 11.46 -53.86
N LEU A 123 -43.33 12.58 -53.22
CA LEU A 123 -42.39 13.42 -52.47
C LEU A 123 -41.90 12.72 -51.20
N LEU A 124 -42.75 11.94 -50.53
CA LEU A 124 -42.34 11.15 -49.37
C LEU A 124 -41.22 10.16 -49.73
N GLN A 125 -41.33 9.51 -50.90
CA GLN A 125 -40.32 8.58 -51.41
C GLN A 125 -39.05 9.32 -51.88
N GLN A 126 -39.21 10.37 -52.70
CA GLN A 126 -38.09 11.13 -53.27
C GLN A 126 -37.16 11.74 -52.21
N PHE A 127 -37.71 12.13 -51.06
CA PHE A 127 -36.98 12.84 -50.00
C PHE A 127 -36.63 11.97 -48.78
N ASP A 128 -36.90 10.66 -48.83
CA ASP A 128 -36.78 9.72 -47.70
C ASP A 128 -37.46 10.29 -46.43
N ILE A 129 -38.76 10.59 -46.56
CA ILE A 129 -39.58 11.06 -45.45
C ILE A 129 -40.25 9.84 -44.82
N SER A 130 -39.71 9.42 -43.68
CA SER A 130 -40.10 8.21 -42.96
C SER A 130 -40.08 8.42 -41.45
N GLU A 131 -40.86 7.61 -40.72
CA GLU A 131 -40.99 7.67 -39.25
C GLU A 131 -39.65 7.56 -38.49
N SER A 132 -38.70 6.80 -39.04
CA SER A 132 -37.37 6.58 -38.46
C SER A 132 -36.45 7.80 -38.55
N ARG A 133 -36.80 8.81 -39.35
CA ARG A 133 -36.02 10.04 -39.58
C ARG A 133 -36.75 11.23 -38.95
N PRO A 134 -36.06 12.17 -38.27
CA PRO A 134 -36.70 13.33 -37.66
C PRO A 134 -37.18 14.31 -38.74
N CYS A 135 -38.37 14.04 -39.28
CA CYS A 135 -39.02 14.83 -40.32
C CYS A 135 -40.17 15.66 -39.72
N LEU A 136 -40.39 16.86 -40.26
CA LEU A 136 -41.45 17.80 -39.86
C LEU A 136 -42.35 18.11 -41.06
N MET A 137 -43.68 18.15 -40.84
CA MET A 137 -44.64 18.72 -41.77
C MET A 137 -45.21 20.03 -41.23
N ILE A 138 -45.33 21.05 -42.08
CA ILE A 138 -46.03 22.31 -41.82
C ILE A 138 -47.13 22.46 -42.88
N SER A 139 -48.37 22.72 -42.46
CA SER A 139 -49.51 22.93 -43.36
C SER A 139 -50.28 24.21 -43.02
N GLN A 140 -50.50 25.07 -44.02
CA GLN A 140 -51.15 26.39 -43.89
C GLN A 140 -52.06 26.64 -45.12
N LEU A 141 -53.02 25.76 -45.36
CA LEU A 141 -53.82 25.71 -46.61
C LEU A 141 -55.19 26.38 -46.48
N ASN A 142 -55.35 27.29 -45.52
CA ASN A 142 -56.56 28.09 -45.28
C ASN A 142 -57.84 27.23 -45.24
N GLY A 143 -57.83 26.16 -44.44
CA GLY A 143 -58.96 25.25 -44.21
C GLY A 143 -59.01 24.05 -45.15
N ALA A 144 -58.17 24.00 -46.19
CA ALA A 144 -58.11 22.87 -47.11
C ALA A 144 -57.18 21.73 -46.63
N GLU A 145 -56.66 21.81 -45.40
CA GLU A 145 -55.61 20.89 -44.91
C GLU A 145 -56.00 19.41 -45.03
N GLN A 146 -57.28 19.08 -44.88
CA GLN A 146 -57.80 17.72 -45.01
C GLN A 146 -57.50 17.05 -46.37
N GLN A 147 -57.38 17.80 -47.47
CA GLN A 147 -57.02 17.22 -48.78
C GLN A 147 -55.62 16.61 -48.81
N CYS A 148 -54.76 17.04 -47.88
CA CYS A 148 -53.39 16.58 -47.72
C CYS A 148 -53.22 15.54 -46.61
N LEU A 149 -54.20 15.36 -45.72
CA LEU A 149 -54.03 14.63 -44.46
C LEU A 149 -54.71 13.25 -44.51
N ASN A 150 -53.95 12.23 -44.10
CA ASN A 150 -54.42 10.87 -43.84
C ASN A 150 -53.42 10.15 -42.92
N SER A 151 -53.71 8.91 -42.55
CA SER A 151 -52.84 8.13 -41.67
C SER A 151 -51.47 7.77 -42.26
N GLN A 152 -51.30 7.71 -43.58
CA GLN A 152 -49.99 7.41 -44.19
C GLN A 152 -49.05 8.61 -44.06
N ILE A 153 -49.45 9.78 -44.54
CA ILE A 153 -48.64 11.00 -44.42
C ILE A 153 -48.46 11.43 -42.97
N LEU A 154 -49.51 11.32 -42.13
CA LEU A 154 -49.38 11.63 -40.72
C LEU A 154 -48.41 10.68 -39.99
N ASN A 155 -48.22 9.44 -40.45
CA ASN A 155 -47.22 8.55 -39.85
C ASN A 155 -45.79 8.80 -40.36
N ALA A 156 -45.60 9.32 -41.57
CA ALA A 156 -44.29 9.56 -42.19
C ALA A 156 -43.46 10.69 -41.54
N PHE A 157 -44.07 11.58 -40.76
CA PHE A 157 -43.38 12.66 -40.05
C PHE A 157 -43.25 12.37 -38.55
N THR A 158 -42.22 12.87 -37.88
CA THR A 158 -42.17 12.84 -36.40
C THR A 158 -43.11 13.88 -35.81
N HIS A 159 -43.04 15.11 -36.34
CA HIS A 159 -43.80 16.27 -35.90
C HIS A 159 -44.67 16.80 -37.03
N VAL A 160 -45.90 17.21 -36.71
CA VAL A 160 -46.84 17.80 -37.65
C VAL A 160 -47.35 19.11 -37.06
N VAL A 161 -47.28 20.20 -37.83
CA VAL A 161 -47.77 21.53 -37.43
C VAL A 161 -48.80 21.99 -38.46
N ILE A 162 -50.02 22.23 -38.00
CA ILE A 162 -51.17 22.63 -38.82
C ILE A 162 -51.64 24.02 -38.36
N GLN A 163 -51.71 24.99 -39.27
CA GLN A 163 -52.35 26.27 -39.02
C GLN A 163 -53.70 26.29 -39.72
N SER A 164 -54.79 26.29 -38.94
CA SER A 164 -56.16 26.17 -39.45
C SER A 164 -57.14 26.92 -38.53
N SER A 165 -58.41 26.97 -38.89
CA SER A 165 -59.42 27.80 -38.24
C SER A 165 -60.56 26.98 -37.64
N PHE A 166 -60.98 27.29 -36.40
CA PHE A 166 -62.14 26.64 -35.76
C PHE A 166 -63.48 26.88 -36.51
N LYS A 167 -63.55 27.94 -37.31
CA LYS A 167 -64.71 28.30 -38.15
C LYS A 167 -64.49 27.87 -39.61
N PRO A 168 -65.57 27.66 -40.40
CA PRO A 168 -65.49 27.47 -41.85
C PRO A 168 -65.15 28.80 -42.55
N ILE A 169 -63.88 29.18 -42.50
CA ILE A 169 -63.37 30.43 -43.09
C ILE A 169 -63.38 30.35 -44.62
N PHE A 170 -63.05 29.17 -45.16
CA PHE A 170 -63.26 28.74 -46.54
C PHE A 170 -64.01 27.40 -46.54
N GLY A 171 -64.83 27.15 -47.56
CA GLY A 171 -65.71 25.98 -47.64
C GLY A 171 -66.79 25.97 -46.55
N GLU A 172 -67.52 24.86 -46.44
CA GLU A 172 -68.60 24.68 -45.46
C GLU A 172 -68.21 23.76 -44.29
N SER A 173 -67.18 22.93 -44.48
CA SER A 173 -66.65 22.03 -43.47
C SER A 173 -65.92 22.78 -42.34
N LYS A 174 -65.96 22.22 -41.12
CA LYS A 174 -65.11 22.66 -40.01
C LYS A 174 -63.76 21.92 -40.06
N PRO A 175 -62.66 22.51 -40.55
CA PRO A 175 -61.43 21.76 -40.80
C PRO A 175 -60.83 21.18 -39.52
N VAL A 176 -60.95 21.91 -38.41
CA VAL A 176 -60.42 21.50 -37.09
C VAL A 176 -61.15 20.28 -36.50
N GLU A 177 -62.44 20.07 -36.75
CA GLU A 177 -63.11 18.84 -36.29
C GLU A 177 -62.66 17.62 -37.09
N ASN A 178 -62.39 17.82 -38.39
CA ASN A 178 -61.99 16.75 -39.31
C ASN A 178 -60.55 16.26 -39.05
N PHE A 179 -59.54 17.14 -39.10
CA PHE A 179 -58.15 16.67 -38.90
C PHE A 179 -57.87 16.19 -37.47
N LYS A 180 -58.65 16.64 -36.47
CA LYS A 180 -58.55 16.10 -35.09
C LYS A 180 -58.86 14.60 -35.04
N LYS A 181 -59.83 14.14 -35.84
CA LYS A 181 -60.16 12.72 -35.98
C LYS A 181 -58.98 11.98 -36.61
N GLU A 182 -58.46 12.48 -37.73
CA GLU A 182 -57.33 11.88 -38.45
C GLU A 182 -56.05 11.81 -37.60
N LEU A 183 -55.77 12.82 -36.78
CA LEU A 183 -54.68 12.81 -35.79
C LEU A 183 -54.88 11.73 -34.72
N ALA A 184 -56.09 11.61 -34.15
CA ALA A 184 -56.40 10.61 -33.13
C ALA A 184 -56.34 9.18 -33.70
N GLU A 185 -56.87 8.95 -34.90
CA GLU A 185 -56.78 7.68 -35.64
C GLU A 185 -55.33 7.34 -36.02
N SER A 186 -54.48 8.35 -36.23
CA SER A 186 -53.03 8.20 -36.42
C SER A 186 -52.23 8.05 -35.12
N GLY A 187 -52.88 7.89 -33.96
CA GLY A 187 -52.21 7.75 -32.67
C GLY A 187 -51.40 8.97 -32.25
N ARG A 188 -51.82 10.19 -32.64
CA ARG A 188 -51.14 11.45 -32.28
C ARG A 188 -51.88 12.19 -31.19
N ASP A 189 -51.12 12.60 -30.17
CA ASP A 189 -51.56 13.63 -29.25
C ASP A 189 -51.26 15.00 -29.88
N TYR A 190 -52.12 16.00 -29.63
CA TYR A 190 -51.96 17.33 -30.19
C TYR A 190 -52.18 18.43 -29.15
N LEU A 191 -51.41 19.51 -29.28
CA LEU A 191 -51.56 20.75 -28.54
C LEU A 191 -52.16 21.81 -29.48
N ALA A 192 -53.32 22.36 -29.10
CA ALA A 192 -53.86 23.56 -29.72
C ALA A 192 -53.31 24.79 -28.98
N LEU A 193 -52.70 25.72 -29.71
CA LEU A 193 -52.21 26.99 -29.18
C LEU A 193 -53.23 28.11 -29.42
N ALA A 194 -53.11 29.18 -28.63
CA ALA A 194 -53.96 30.35 -28.74
C ALA A 194 -53.90 31.02 -30.14
N GLU A 195 -54.95 31.73 -30.52
CA GLU A 195 -55.02 32.48 -31.78
C GLU A 195 -54.13 33.74 -31.73
N SER A 196 -52.87 33.62 -32.16
CA SER A 196 -51.99 34.79 -32.36
C SER A 196 -52.36 35.63 -33.58
N MET A 197 -53.08 35.05 -34.56
CA MET A 197 -53.74 35.79 -35.64
C MET A 197 -55.12 35.20 -35.93
N PRO A 198 -56.18 35.65 -35.22
CA PRO A 198 -57.56 35.27 -35.51
C PRO A 198 -57.91 35.48 -37.00
N PRO A 199 -58.64 34.56 -37.65
CA PRO A 199 -59.34 33.39 -37.09
C PRO A 199 -58.53 32.07 -37.06
N TYR A 200 -57.19 32.13 -37.08
CA TYR A 200 -56.34 30.95 -37.20
C TYR A 200 -55.65 30.59 -35.88
N SER A 201 -55.62 29.29 -35.57
CA SER A 201 -54.91 28.70 -34.44
C SER A 201 -53.81 27.75 -34.94
N ASN A 202 -52.75 27.60 -34.15
CA ASN A 202 -51.64 26.69 -34.47
C ASN A 202 -51.83 25.39 -33.69
N PHE A 203 -51.83 24.25 -34.38
CA PHE A 203 -51.96 22.90 -33.81
C PHE A 203 -50.63 22.15 -34.01
N VAL A 204 -50.10 21.59 -32.92
CA VAL A 204 -48.83 20.85 -32.92
C VAL A 204 -49.12 19.41 -32.52
N ALA A 205 -48.89 18.45 -33.42
CA ALA A 205 -49.19 17.05 -33.20
C ALA A 205 -47.94 16.16 -33.27
N THR A 206 -47.73 15.37 -32.23
CA THR A 206 -46.62 14.44 -32.07
C THR A 206 -47.16 13.02 -31.95
N LYS A 207 -46.35 11.99 -32.26
CA LYS A 207 -46.77 10.61 -31.97
C LYS A 207 -46.95 10.46 -30.47
N LYS A 208 -48.05 9.82 -30.05
CA LYS A 208 -48.35 9.54 -28.65
C LYS A 208 -47.23 8.67 -28.07
N VAL A 209 -46.34 9.28 -27.29
CA VAL A 209 -45.32 8.53 -26.55
C VAL A 209 -46.06 7.63 -25.57
N ASN A 210 -45.99 6.32 -25.80
CA ASN A 210 -46.52 5.34 -24.85
C ASN A 210 -45.70 5.46 -23.56
N ALA A 211 -46.23 6.20 -22.58
CA ALA A 211 -45.53 6.55 -21.36
C ALA A 211 -45.02 5.32 -20.60
N LYS A 212 -45.71 4.17 -20.72
CA LYS A 212 -45.26 2.89 -20.18
C LYS A 212 -43.99 2.40 -20.89
N GLN A 213 -44.01 2.26 -22.22
CA GLN A 213 -42.81 1.86 -22.99
C GLN A 213 -41.64 2.83 -22.82
N ALA A 214 -41.90 4.14 -22.69
CA ALA A 214 -40.86 5.13 -22.43
C ALA A 214 -40.24 4.98 -21.03
N LEU A 215 -41.06 4.69 -20.01
CA LEU A 215 -40.61 4.40 -18.65
C LEU A 215 -39.87 3.06 -18.56
N ASP A 216 -40.37 2.02 -19.24
CA ASP A 216 -39.75 0.70 -19.34
C ASP A 216 -38.35 0.83 -19.98
N TYR A 217 -38.25 1.53 -21.11
CA TYR A 217 -36.98 1.82 -21.80
C TYR A 217 -36.02 2.65 -20.94
N PHE A 218 -36.51 3.68 -20.23
CA PHE A 218 -35.68 4.46 -19.32
C PHE A 218 -35.15 3.60 -18.16
N SER A 219 -36.00 2.73 -17.60
CA SER A 219 -35.64 1.83 -16.50
C SER A 219 -34.58 0.81 -16.93
N GLN A 220 -34.78 0.14 -18.08
CA GLN A 220 -33.78 -0.74 -18.70
C GLN A 220 -32.46 0.01 -18.96
N ARG A 221 -32.52 1.27 -19.42
CA ARG A 221 -31.32 2.09 -19.69
C ARG A 221 -30.57 2.51 -18.42
N GLN A 222 -31.23 2.60 -17.27
CA GLN A 222 -30.56 2.77 -15.98
C GLN A 222 -29.93 1.45 -15.49
N GLN A 223 -30.65 0.33 -15.57
CA GLN A 223 -30.10 -1.01 -15.28
C GLN A 223 -28.86 -1.31 -16.15
N HIS A 224 -28.89 -0.98 -17.43
CA HIS A 224 -27.73 -1.13 -18.33
C HIS A 224 -26.54 -0.24 -17.94
N ARG A 225 -26.77 0.93 -17.31
CA ARG A 225 -25.70 1.78 -16.77
C ARG A 225 -25.10 1.19 -15.50
N GLU A 226 -25.94 0.70 -14.60
CA GLU A 226 -25.52 0.04 -13.35
C GLU A 226 -24.69 -1.23 -13.66
N ILE A 227 -25.18 -2.07 -14.58
CA ILE A 227 -24.45 -3.25 -15.08
C ILE A 227 -23.14 -2.85 -15.75
N LYS A 228 -23.13 -1.79 -16.58
CA LYS A 228 -21.89 -1.30 -17.21
C LYS A 228 -20.86 -0.85 -16.17
N ILE A 229 -21.27 -0.08 -15.17
CA ILE A 229 -20.38 0.40 -14.09
C ILE A 229 -19.85 -0.79 -13.26
N ALA A 230 -20.70 -1.78 -12.96
CA ALA A 230 -20.27 -3.00 -12.27
C ALA A 230 -19.24 -3.80 -13.07
N LEU A 231 -19.44 -3.95 -14.39
CA LEU A 231 -18.50 -4.63 -15.29
C LEU A 231 -17.20 -3.86 -15.47
N GLU A 232 -17.24 -2.52 -15.57
CA GLU A 232 -16.03 -1.69 -15.64
C GLU A 232 -15.22 -1.78 -14.34
N ASN A 233 -15.88 -1.80 -13.18
CA ASN A 233 -15.23 -2.01 -11.89
C ASN A 233 -14.62 -3.42 -11.76
N GLN A 234 -15.32 -4.47 -12.20
CA GLN A 234 -14.79 -5.84 -12.25
C GLN A 234 -13.57 -5.95 -13.18
N LEU A 235 -13.65 -5.35 -14.38
CA LEU A 235 -12.55 -5.35 -15.34
C LEU A 235 -11.32 -4.62 -14.78
N ASN A 236 -11.50 -3.48 -14.13
CA ASN A 236 -10.41 -2.75 -13.47
C ASN A 236 -9.79 -3.54 -12.31
N ALA A 237 -10.59 -4.26 -11.52
CA ALA A 237 -10.10 -5.15 -10.47
C ALA A 237 -9.27 -6.30 -11.09
N SER A 238 -9.82 -7.04 -12.05
CA SER A 238 -9.11 -8.13 -12.72
C SER A 238 -7.85 -7.69 -13.46
N GLN A 239 -7.81 -6.48 -14.03
CA GLN A 239 -6.57 -5.90 -14.60
C GLN A 239 -5.53 -5.56 -13.53
N THR A 240 -5.97 -5.16 -12.33
CA THR A 240 -5.07 -4.86 -11.20
C THR A 240 -4.49 -6.14 -10.62
N ASP A 241 -5.30 -7.18 -10.45
CA ASP A 241 -4.84 -8.48 -9.95
C ASP A 241 -3.99 -9.22 -11.00
N ALA A 242 -4.31 -9.12 -12.29
CA ALA A 242 -3.46 -9.65 -13.37
C ALA A 242 -2.07 -8.99 -13.39
N LYS A 243 -1.97 -7.68 -13.11
CA LYS A 243 -0.68 -6.99 -12.97
C LYS A 243 0.13 -7.51 -11.77
N LYS A 244 -0.50 -7.67 -10.60
CA LYS A 244 0.18 -8.29 -9.44
C LYS A 244 0.72 -9.67 -9.77
N VAL A 245 -0.09 -10.52 -10.41
CA VAL A 245 0.33 -11.89 -10.79
C VAL A 245 1.50 -11.86 -11.78
N ASP A 246 1.56 -10.93 -12.72
CA ASP A 246 2.69 -10.81 -13.65
C ASP A 246 3.95 -10.21 -12.97
N GLU A 247 3.78 -9.29 -12.00
CA GLU A 247 4.86 -8.78 -11.15
C GLU A 247 5.44 -9.90 -10.24
N GLU A 248 4.58 -10.69 -9.58
CA GLU A 248 4.96 -11.87 -8.79
C GLU A 248 5.64 -12.94 -9.67
N LEU A 249 5.15 -13.15 -10.90
CA LEU A 249 5.75 -14.06 -11.87
C LEU A 249 7.13 -13.57 -12.34
N GLN A 250 7.33 -12.26 -12.51
CA GLN A 250 8.65 -11.69 -12.81
C GLN A 250 9.62 -11.85 -11.64
N GLN A 251 9.21 -11.54 -10.40
CA GLN A 251 10.05 -11.76 -9.23
C GLN A 251 10.44 -13.24 -9.08
N THR A 252 9.47 -14.15 -9.23
CA THR A 252 9.70 -15.60 -9.14
C THR A 252 10.65 -16.08 -10.24
N LYS A 253 10.54 -15.57 -11.48
CA LYS A 253 11.51 -15.85 -12.56
C LYS A 253 12.91 -15.35 -12.23
N GLN A 254 13.06 -14.13 -11.71
CA GLN A 254 14.37 -13.58 -11.32
C GLN A 254 15.01 -14.41 -10.20
N GLN A 255 14.24 -14.77 -9.16
CA GLN A 255 14.71 -15.63 -8.07
C GLN A 255 15.13 -17.02 -8.58
N LEU A 256 14.34 -17.65 -9.44
CA LEU A 256 14.66 -18.95 -10.05
C LEU A 256 15.93 -18.87 -10.91
N GLN A 257 16.11 -17.78 -11.66
CA GLN A 257 17.27 -17.58 -12.53
C GLN A 257 18.55 -17.37 -11.71
N ALA A 258 18.49 -16.59 -10.62
CA ALA A 258 19.60 -16.42 -9.69
C ALA A 258 19.93 -17.73 -8.94
N ALA A 259 18.92 -18.48 -8.49
CA ALA A 259 19.12 -19.78 -7.86
C ALA A 259 19.76 -20.80 -8.82
N LYS A 260 19.37 -20.78 -10.11
CA LYS A 260 19.98 -21.62 -11.15
C LYS A 260 21.45 -21.27 -11.39
N GLN A 261 21.79 -19.98 -11.50
CA GLN A 261 23.18 -19.54 -11.62
C GLN A 261 24.01 -19.96 -10.40
N GLN A 262 23.52 -19.73 -9.17
CA GLN A 262 24.23 -20.14 -7.96
C GLN A 262 24.37 -21.67 -7.84
N SER A 263 23.42 -22.45 -8.38
CA SER A 263 23.54 -23.90 -8.49
C SER A 263 24.60 -24.33 -9.52
N GLU A 264 24.68 -23.66 -10.68
CA GLU A 264 25.68 -23.93 -11.72
C GLU A 264 27.10 -23.56 -11.26
N GLU A 265 27.26 -22.46 -10.51
CA GLU A 265 28.54 -22.09 -9.87
C GLU A 265 28.97 -23.11 -8.82
N LYS A 266 28.07 -23.52 -7.91
CA LYS A 266 28.37 -24.58 -6.93
C LYS A 266 28.69 -25.91 -7.60
N GLN A 267 28.00 -26.26 -8.69
CA GLN A 267 28.27 -27.49 -9.44
C GLN A 267 29.62 -27.45 -10.17
N LYS A 268 30.06 -26.27 -10.64
CA LYS A 268 31.45 -26.07 -11.11
C LYS A 268 32.46 -26.22 -9.98
N GLN A 269 32.27 -25.51 -8.86
CA GLN A 269 33.18 -25.58 -7.70
C GLN A 269 33.37 -27.02 -7.22
N LEU A 270 32.28 -27.77 -7.01
CA LEU A 270 32.33 -29.19 -6.64
C LEU A 270 32.96 -30.07 -7.72
N GLY A 271 32.82 -29.72 -9.00
CA GLY A 271 33.50 -30.40 -10.11
C GLY A 271 35.01 -30.19 -10.13
N ASP A 272 35.46 -28.95 -9.87
CA ASP A 272 36.87 -28.58 -9.79
C ASP A 272 37.52 -29.12 -8.51
N GLU A 273 36.84 -29.08 -7.36
CA GLU A 273 37.26 -29.73 -6.11
C GLU A 273 37.39 -31.26 -6.29
N LEU A 274 36.39 -31.92 -6.89
CA LEU A 274 36.43 -33.35 -7.16
C LEU A 274 37.58 -33.71 -8.11
N ARG A 275 37.87 -32.86 -9.10
CA ARG A 275 39.00 -33.03 -10.02
C ARG A 275 40.34 -32.86 -9.30
N GLN A 276 40.48 -31.83 -8.47
CA GLN A 276 41.68 -31.56 -7.70
C GLN A 276 41.96 -32.69 -6.68
N ALA A 277 40.92 -33.18 -5.99
CA ALA A 277 41.00 -34.34 -5.10
C ALA A 277 41.37 -35.63 -5.86
N LYS A 278 40.91 -35.80 -7.11
CA LYS A 278 41.27 -36.94 -7.97
C LYS A 278 42.71 -36.87 -8.46
N GLU A 279 43.21 -35.69 -8.81
CA GLU A 279 44.61 -35.44 -9.17
C GLU A 279 45.55 -35.64 -7.96
N GLN A 280 45.13 -35.23 -6.75
CA GLN A 280 45.81 -35.53 -5.48
C GLN A 280 45.82 -37.04 -5.18
N LEU A 281 44.68 -37.73 -5.32
CA LEU A 281 44.61 -39.18 -5.11
C LEU A 281 45.51 -39.94 -6.09
N GLN A 282 45.60 -39.46 -7.34
CA GLN A 282 46.46 -40.05 -8.37
C GLN A 282 47.96 -39.82 -8.09
N THR A 283 48.36 -38.65 -7.58
CA THR A 283 49.74 -38.40 -7.13
C THR A 283 50.09 -39.20 -5.87
N VAL A 284 49.21 -39.28 -4.87
CA VAL A 284 49.40 -40.14 -3.69
C VAL A 284 49.51 -41.61 -4.10
N LYS A 285 48.69 -42.06 -5.07
CA LYS A 285 48.80 -43.41 -5.62
C LYS A 285 50.16 -43.65 -6.29
N GLN A 286 50.60 -42.75 -7.17
CA GLN A 286 51.93 -42.88 -7.81
C GLN A 286 53.07 -42.90 -6.78
N GLN A 287 53.04 -42.02 -5.78
CA GLN A 287 54.02 -42.01 -4.68
C GLN A 287 53.98 -43.32 -3.85
N SER A 288 52.82 -43.96 -3.71
CA SER A 288 52.71 -45.26 -3.06
C SER A 288 53.28 -46.39 -3.92
N GLU A 289 53.05 -46.37 -5.24
CA GLU A 289 53.61 -47.36 -6.18
C GLU A 289 55.14 -47.21 -6.34
N GLU A 290 55.66 -45.98 -6.28
CA GLU A 290 57.10 -45.70 -6.23
C GLU A 290 57.73 -46.17 -4.91
N LYS A 291 57.13 -45.85 -3.76
CA LYS A 291 57.58 -46.42 -2.46
C LYS A 291 57.52 -47.95 -2.42
N GLN A 292 56.51 -48.56 -3.03
CA GLN A 292 56.37 -50.02 -3.10
C GLN A 292 57.46 -50.65 -3.99
N LYS A 293 57.86 -49.98 -5.09
CA LYS A 293 59.04 -50.37 -5.88
C LYS A 293 60.35 -50.16 -5.13
N GLN A 294 60.48 -49.08 -4.37
CA GLN A 294 61.67 -48.74 -3.59
C GLN A 294 61.92 -49.78 -2.49
N LEU A 295 60.90 -50.08 -1.68
CA LEU A 295 60.91 -51.18 -0.70
C LEU A 295 61.13 -52.56 -1.35
N GLY A 296 60.61 -52.77 -2.57
CA GLY A 296 60.88 -53.98 -3.35
C GLY A 296 62.36 -54.15 -3.72
N GLY A 297 63.05 -53.05 -4.04
CA GLY A 297 64.50 -53.04 -4.29
C GLY A 297 65.33 -53.30 -3.03
N GLU A 298 64.97 -52.67 -1.92
CA GLU A 298 65.61 -52.90 -0.61
C GLU A 298 65.46 -54.35 -0.14
N LEU A 299 64.27 -54.94 -0.30
CA LEU A 299 63.99 -56.34 0.01
C LEU A 299 64.81 -57.32 -0.87
N GLN A 300 65.09 -56.94 -2.12
CA GLN A 300 65.94 -57.72 -3.02
C GLN A 300 67.42 -57.70 -2.56
N GLN A 301 67.96 -56.52 -2.24
CA GLN A 301 69.34 -56.37 -1.75
C GLN A 301 69.58 -57.07 -0.40
N ALA A 302 68.62 -56.99 0.53
CA ALA A 302 68.69 -57.71 1.81
C ALA A 302 68.81 -59.23 1.62
N LYS A 303 68.24 -59.77 0.53
CA LYS A 303 68.23 -61.20 0.23
C LYS A 303 69.58 -61.72 -0.26
N GLU A 304 70.32 -60.91 -1.03
CA GLU A 304 71.67 -61.26 -1.51
C GLU A 304 72.70 -61.16 -0.38
N GLN A 305 72.58 -60.18 0.53
CA GLN A 305 73.45 -60.07 1.71
C GLN A 305 73.31 -61.29 2.65
N LEU A 306 72.08 -61.77 2.85
CA LEU A 306 71.78 -62.92 3.70
C LEU A 306 72.51 -64.20 3.23
N GLN A 307 72.67 -64.36 1.92
CA GLN A 307 73.33 -65.53 1.32
C GLN A 307 74.87 -65.53 1.50
N ILE A 308 75.47 -64.36 1.75
CA ILE A 308 76.90 -64.23 2.12
C ILE A 308 77.10 -64.58 3.60
N VAL A 309 76.25 -64.04 4.48
CA VAL A 309 76.29 -64.30 5.93
C VAL A 309 76.10 -65.78 6.25
N GLN A 310 75.24 -66.48 5.51
CA GLN A 310 74.96 -67.90 5.73
C GLN A 310 76.22 -68.79 5.62
N LYS A 311 77.23 -68.38 4.82
CA LYS A 311 78.50 -69.11 4.67
C LYS A 311 79.56 -68.75 5.72
N GLN A 312 79.39 -67.65 6.45
CA GLN A 312 80.25 -67.30 7.58
C GLN A 312 79.76 -67.95 8.89
N ALA A 313 78.47 -68.27 8.98
CA ALA A 313 77.87 -68.86 10.17
C ALA A 313 78.39 -70.27 10.51
N GLU A 314 78.76 -71.08 9.51
CA GLU A 314 79.22 -72.46 9.72
C GLU A 314 80.59 -72.54 10.43
N ASP A 315 81.52 -71.62 10.11
CA ASP A 315 82.83 -71.54 10.79
C ASP A 315 82.70 -71.02 12.23
N SER A 316 81.87 -70.01 12.48
CA SER A 316 81.64 -69.47 13.84
C SER A 316 80.96 -70.46 14.79
N LEU A 317 80.12 -71.36 14.27
CA LEU A 317 79.42 -72.39 15.07
C LEU A 317 80.43 -73.32 15.80
N LYS A 318 81.63 -73.47 15.24
CA LYS A 318 82.69 -74.32 15.79
C LYS A 318 83.44 -73.67 16.96
N GLN A 319 83.56 -72.33 16.99
CA GLN A 319 84.13 -71.61 18.13
C GLN A 319 83.14 -71.51 19.31
N LEU A 320 81.86 -71.30 19.02
CA LEU A 320 80.81 -71.14 20.04
C LEU A 320 80.65 -72.39 20.93
N GLN A 321 81.03 -73.57 20.42
CA GLN A 321 80.99 -74.83 21.17
C GLN A 321 82.03 -74.90 22.31
N GLU A 322 83.13 -74.15 22.23
CA GLU A 322 84.16 -74.10 23.28
C GLU A 322 83.77 -73.09 24.39
N GLU A 323 83.24 -71.92 24.02
CA GLU A 323 82.72 -70.92 24.99
C GLU A 323 81.52 -71.46 25.82
N MET A 324 80.75 -72.38 25.25
CA MET A 324 79.62 -73.04 25.94
C MET A 324 80.09 -73.91 27.13
N GLN A 325 81.30 -74.48 27.09
CA GLN A 325 81.85 -75.21 28.24
C GLN A 325 82.31 -74.25 29.34
N HIS A 326 82.93 -73.13 28.98
CA HIS A 326 83.39 -72.13 29.95
C HIS A 326 82.23 -71.46 30.72
N THR A 327 81.12 -71.16 30.03
CA THR A 327 79.95 -70.48 30.63
C THR A 327 79.17 -71.37 31.60
N ASN A 328 79.03 -72.67 31.33
CA ASN A 328 78.37 -73.61 32.25
C ASN A 328 79.08 -73.72 33.62
N GLN A 329 80.40 -73.58 33.65
CA GLN A 329 81.16 -73.63 34.90
C GLN A 329 80.88 -72.41 35.80
N LYS A 330 80.65 -71.24 35.20
CA LYS A 330 80.36 -69.98 35.90
C LYS A 330 78.95 -69.92 36.50
N LEU A 331 77.95 -70.42 35.76
CA LEU A 331 76.57 -70.51 36.23
C LEU A 331 76.40 -71.38 37.49
N LEU A 332 77.28 -72.37 37.68
CA LEU A 332 77.28 -73.23 38.87
C LEU A 332 77.68 -72.46 40.15
N GLU A 333 78.55 -71.46 40.02
CA GLU A 333 78.99 -70.59 41.11
C GLU A 333 77.91 -69.53 41.43
N GLU A 334 77.32 -68.91 40.41
CA GLU A 334 76.21 -67.96 40.54
C GLU A 334 74.99 -68.60 41.23
N ARG A 335 74.60 -69.83 40.85
CA ARG A 335 73.52 -70.60 41.51
C ARG A 335 73.78 -70.82 43.01
N ASN A 336 75.03 -70.99 43.42
CA ASN A 336 75.39 -71.18 44.83
C ASN A 336 75.37 -69.86 45.61
N GLN A 337 75.68 -68.73 44.96
CA GLN A 337 75.47 -67.40 45.55
C GLN A 337 73.98 -67.06 45.67
N GLU A 338 73.15 -67.41 44.69
CA GLU A 338 71.69 -67.27 44.82
C GLU A 338 71.13 -68.09 45.98
N HIS A 339 71.56 -69.35 46.17
CA HIS A 339 71.14 -70.16 47.32
C HIS A 339 71.59 -69.57 48.66
N HIS A 340 72.73 -68.87 48.72
CA HIS A 340 73.16 -68.14 49.91
C HIS A 340 72.22 -66.95 50.19
N TRP A 341 72.00 -66.08 49.21
CA TRP A 341 71.10 -64.94 49.34
C TRP A 341 69.65 -65.34 49.61
N HIS A 342 69.15 -66.42 49.00
CA HIS A 342 67.79 -66.88 49.22
C HIS A 342 67.58 -67.45 50.65
N ASN A 343 68.63 -67.94 51.31
CA ASN A 343 68.61 -68.32 52.72
C ASN A 343 68.68 -67.10 53.65
N GLU A 344 69.50 -66.08 53.34
CA GLU A 344 69.50 -64.82 54.09
C GLU A 344 68.17 -64.07 53.94
N HIS A 345 67.60 -64.03 52.73
CA HIS A 345 66.26 -63.46 52.48
C HIS A 345 65.16 -64.24 53.22
N LYS A 346 65.29 -65.56 53.39
CA LYS A 346 64.38 -66.35 54.22
C LYS A 346 64.48 -65.97 55.70
N LYS A 347 65.69 -65.87 56.26
CA LYS A 347 65.91 -65.38 57.63
C LYS A 347 65.36 -63.96 57.81
N TRP A 348 65.57 -63.10 56.81
CA TRP A 348 65.11 -61.71 56.82
C TRP A 348 63.57 -61.63 56.80
N ALA A 349 62.90 -62.45 55.99
CA ALA A 349 61.44 -62.57 55.97
C ALA A 349 60.88 -63.13 57.29
N GLU A 350 61.54 -64.12 57.90
CA GLU A 350 61.18 -64.65 59.22
C GLU A 350 61.40 -63.62 60.35
N SER A 351 62.40 -62.74 60.22
CA SER A 351 62.62 -61.60 61.12
C SER A 351 61.56 -60.51 60.93
N LEU A 352 61.27 -60.12 59.68
CA LEU A 352 60.22 -59.16 59.32
C LEU A 352 58.83 -59.61 59.79
N ASN A 353 58.55 -60.91 59.77
CA ASN A 353 57.25 -61.41 60.25
C ASN A 353 57.15 -61.42 61.79
N ARG A 354 58.26 -61.54 62.53
CA ARG A 354 58.29 -61.29 63.99
C ARG A 354 58.15 -59.81 64.31
N GLU A 355 58.87 -58.95 63.59
CA GLU A 355 58.76 -57.49 63.70
C GLU A 355 57.32 -57.02 63.41
N LYS A 356 56.66 -57.64 62.43
CA LYS A 356 55.22 -57.43 62.15
C LYS A 356 54.31 -57.86 63.31
N GLU A 357 54.56 -58.99 63.98
CA GLU A 357 53.80 -59.41 65.16
C GLU A 357 54.02 -58.50 66.38
N GLU A 358 55.23 -57.97 66.56
CA GLU A 358 55.50 -56.93 67.56
C GLU A 358 54.86 -55.59 67.19
N LEU A 359 54.84 -55.20 65.91
CA LEU A 359 54.15 -54.02 65.41
C LEU A 359 52.62 -54.13 65.53
N VAL A 360 52.02 -55.32 65.45
CA VAL A 360 50.59 -55.53 65.74
C VAL A 360 50.31 -55.32 67.24
N LYS A 361 51.08 -55.94 68.14
CA LYS A 361 50.97 -55.71 69.60
C LYS A 361 51.29 -54.27 70.01
N SER A 362 52.14 -53.58 69.24
CA SER A 362 52.41 -52.15 69.38
C SER A 362 51.20 -51.32 68.93
N ASN A 363 50.57 -51.66 67.80
CA ASN A 363 49.36 -50.97 67.32
C ASN A 363 48.16 -51.13 68.25
N GLU A 364 47.94 -52.28 68.89
CA GLU A 364 46.89 -52.43 69.92
C GLU A 364 47.16 -51.51 71.12
N LYS A 365 48.41 -51.43 71.59
CA LYS A 365 48.81 -50.47 72.63
C LYS A 365 48.68 -49.02 72.18
N LEU A 366 49.02 -48.70 70.93
CA LEU A 366 48.87 -47.35 70.37
C LEU A 366 47.40 -46.96 70.18
N THR A 367 46.52 -47.91 69.87
CA THR A 367 45.07 -47.68 69.73
C THR A 367 44.42 -47.32 71.07
N ASN A 368 44.79 -48.02 72.15
CA ASN A 368 44.34 -47.64 73.50
C ASN A 368 44.94 -46.29 73.94
N ARG A 369 46.20 -46.01 73.60
CA ARG A 369 46.79 -44.67 73.87
C ARG A 369 46.19 -43.57 72.99
N LEU A 370 45.59 -43.91 71.85
CA LEU A 370 44.93 -42.95 70.97
C LEU A 370 43.59 -42.50 71.56
N SER A 371 42.81 -43.40 72.17
CA SER A 371 41.57 -43.03 72.87
C SER A 371 41.83 -42.25 74.16
N GLU A 372 42.86 -42.63 74.93
CA GLU A 372 43.38 -41.81 76.06
C GLU A 372 43.80 -40.41 75.57
N SER A 373 44.61 -40.33 74.53
CA SER A 373 45.08 -39.05 73.96
C SER A 373 43.95 -38.22 73.34
N GLN A 374 42.88 -38.83 72.81
CA GLN A 374 41.70 -38.09 72.35
C GLN A 374 40.95 -37.45 73.53
N SER A 375 40.85 -38.11 74.69
CA SER A 375 40.30 -37.51 75.91
C SER A 375 41.17 -36.33 76.41
N GLU A 376 42.49 -36.48 76.41
CA GLU A 376 43.41 -35.36 76.69
C GLU A 376 43.26 -34.22 75.68
N LYS A 377 43.01 -34.53 74.40
CA LYS A 377 42.87 -33.53 73.33
C LYS A 377 41.60 -32.69 73.47
N GLU A 378 40.52 -33.24 74.00
CA GLU A 378 39.30 -32.49 74.32
C GLU A 378 39.52 -31.56 75.53
N MET A 379 40.21 -32.02 76.58
CA MET A 379 40.62 -31.14 77.69
C MET A 379 41.57 -30.02 77.22
N LEU A 380 42.58 -30.34 76.40
CA LEU A 380 43.52 -29.36 75.86
C LEU A 380 42.84 -28.37 74.91
N ALA A 381 41.82 -28.77 74.15
CA ALA A 381 41.03 -27.83 73.35
C ALA A 381 40.28 -26.81 74.23
N ALA A 382 39.68 -27.26 75.35
CA ALA A 382 39.06 -26.36 76.32
C ALA A 382 40.08 -25.45 77.03
N GLU A 383 41.31 -25.91 77.25
CA GLU A 383 42.38 -25.09 77.84
C GLU A 383 42.93 -24.05 76.84
N ILE A 384 43.09 -24.41 75.56
CA ILE A 384 43.52 -23.51 74.48
C ILE A 384 42.53 -22.36 74.29
N GLU A 385 41.22 -22.60 74.39
CA GLU A 385 40.22 -21.54 74.28
C GLU A 385 40.26 -20.57 75.47
N LYS A 386 40.50 -21.05 76.70
CA LYS A 386 40.79 -20.18 77.86
C LYS A 386 42.06 -19.35 77.65
N ILE A 387 43.09 -19.93 77.02
CA ILE A 387 44.36 -19.25 76.73
C ILE A 387 44.15 -18.14 75.70
N LYS A 388 43.44 -18.38 74.59
CA LYS A 388 43.07 -17.34 73.62
C LYS A 388 42.29 -16.19 74.27
N GLN A 389 41.34 -16.49 75.14
CA GLN A 389 40.57 -15.47 75.87
C GLN A 389 41.41 -14.69 76.90
N ARG A 390 42.52 -15.25 77.41
CA ARG A 390 43.52 -14.51 78.19
C ARG A 390 44.42 -13.66 77.30
N GLU A 391 44.90 -14.19 76.19
CA GLU A 391 45.81 -13.51 75.27
C GLU A 391 45.15 -12.26 74.65
N SER A 392 43.91 -12.37 74.18
CA SER A 392 43.10 -11.23 73.70
C SER A 392 42.98 -10.09 74.74
N LYS A 393 42.78 -10.45 76.02
CA LYS A 393 42.73 -9.50 77.15
C LYS A 393 44.10 -8.93 77.52
N LEU A 394 45.18 -9.67 77.29
CA LEU A 394 46.55 -9.16 77.45
C LEU A 394 46.90 -8.15 76.36
N THR A 395 46.66 -8.49 75.09
CA THR A 395 46.99 -7.62 73.93
C THR A 395 46.26 -6.28 73.99
N THR A 396 44.97 -6.29 74.33
CA THR A 396 44.19 -5.05 74.54
C THR A 396 44.70 -4.22 75.72
N SER A 397 45.13 -4.85 76.82
CA SER A 397 45.76 -4.18 77.96
C SER A 397 47.13 -3.57 77.60
N VAL A 398 47.95 -4.27 76.82
CA VAL A 398 49.26 -3.80 76.35
C VAL A 398 49.10 -2.61 75.40
N GLU A 399 48.13 -2.63 74.47
CA GLU A 399 47.82 -1.48 73.62
C GLU A 399 47.44 -0.23 74.44
N VAL A 400 46.58 -0.39 75.47
CA VAL A 400 46.16 0.71 76.33
C VAL A 400 47.35 1.28 77.10
N ASN A 401 48.21 0.43 77.68
CA ASN A 401 49.42 0.87 78.37
C ASN A 401 50.43 1.55 77.44
N ALA A 402 50.62 1.06 76.22
CA ALA A 402 51.51 1.70 75.24
C ALA A 402 51.01 3.11 74.86
N LYS A 403 49.69 3.27 74.65
CA LYS A 403 49.05 4.56 74.41
C LYS A 403 49.18 5.49 75.62
N LEU A 404 49.08 4.96 76.84
CA LEU A 404 49.26 5.72 78.09
C LEU A 404 50.70 6.22 78.28
N ILE A 405 51.70 5.38 78.00
CA ILE A 405 53.13 5.73 78.12
C ILE A 405 53.51 6.84 77.11
N LEU A 406 53.08 6.71 75.85
CA LEU A 406 53.28 7.76 74.84
C LEU A 406 52.62 9.08 75.24
N LYS A 407 51.41 9.02 75.80
CA LYS A 407 50.70 10.20 76.33
C LYS A 407 51.47 10.85 77.49
N MET A 408 51.97 10.06 78.44
CA MET A 408 52.79 10.57 79.56
C MET A 408 54.13 11.17 79.13
N GLN A 409 54.77 10.65 78.07
CA GLN A 409 55.99 11.24 77.51
C GLN A 409 55.70 12.61 76.89
N LEU A 410 54.70 12.72 76.02
CA LEU A 410 54.29 13.99 75.40
C LEU A 410 53.90 15.05 76.44
N ASP A 411 53.13 14.67 77.45
CA ASP A 411 52.72 15.59 78.53
C ASP A 411 53.92 16.00 79.41
N SER A 412 54.95 15.16 79.55
CA SER A 412 56.19 15.50 80.28
C SER A 412 57.08 16.46 79.51
N ASP A 413 57.20 16.30 78.19
CA ASP A 413 58.03 17.20 77.35
C ASP A 413 57.36 18.56 77.12
N ASP A 414 56.03 18.62 77.05
CA ASP A 414 55.26 19.87 77.14
C ASP A 414 55.49 20.58 78.50
N LEU A 415 55.42 19.84 79.61
CA LEU A 415 55.73 20.37 80.95
C LEU A 415 57.17 20.91 81.05
N ARG A 416 58.17 20.21 80.50
CA ARG A 416 59.56 20.68 80.46
C ARG A 416 59.70 21.96 79.65
N THR A 417 59.05 22.03 78.50
CA THR A 417 59.07 23.20 77.61
C THR A 417 58.44 24.42 78.28
N LYS A 418 57.25 24.24 78.87
CA LYS A 418 56.55 25.27 79.65
C LYS A 418 57.34 25.71 80.89
N TYR A 419 58.00 24.78 81.59
CA TYR A 419 58.85 25.12 82.73
C TYR A 419 60.04 25.98 82.30
N ALA A 420 60.76 25.60 81.24
CA ALA A 420 61.90 26.37 80.73
C ALA A 420 61.51 27.80 80.33
N GLN A 421 60.39 27.96 79.60
CA GLN A 421 59.80 29.27 79.28
C GLN A 421 59.46 30.06 80.56
N LYS A 422 58.86 29.39 81.56
CA LYS A 422 58.47 30.04 82.82
C LYS A 422 59.69 30.50 83.64
N THR A 423 60.75 29.69 83.73
CA THR A 423 62.02 30.07 84.40
C THR A 423 62.70 31.25 83.70
N GLN A 424 62.64 31.33 82.37
CA GLN A 424 63.16 32.49 81.64
C GLN A 424 62.31 33.74 81.94
N SER A 425 60.97 33.62 81.89
CA SER A 425 60.08 34.73 82.27
C SER A 425 60.23 35.14 83.74
N GLU A 426 60.61 34.23 84.64
CA GLU A 426 60.87 34.54 86.04
C GLU A 426 62.17 35.34 86.20
N LYS A 427 63.23 35.07 85.42
CA LYS A 427 64.43 35.92 85.40
C LYS A 427 64.10 37.33 84.91
N GLU A 428 63.37 37.42 83.80
CA GLU A 428 62.97 38.71 83.22
C GLU A 428 62.05 39.49 84.17
N LEU A 429 61.07 38.82 84.80
CA LEU A 429 60.22 39.43 85.83
C LEU A 429 60.99 39.78 87.10
N ARG A 430 61.99 39.01 87.54
CA ARG A 430 62.84 39.39 88.69
C ARG A 430 63.70 40.62 88.38
N GLN A 431 64.23 40.74 87.16
CA GLN A 431 64.95 41.93 86.72
C GLN A 431 63.99 43.13 86.64
N LEU A 432 62.84 42.96 85.99
CA LEU A 432 61.80 43.98 85.88
C LEU A 432 61.22 44.38 87.25
N ILE A 433 61.10 43.46 88.21
CA ILE A 433 60.68 43.75 89.60
C ILE A 433 61.81 44.41 90.39
N GLY A 434 63.08 44.16 90.08
CA GLY A 434 64.18 44.98 90.61
C GLY A 434 64.06 46.44 90.18
N GLU A 435 63.83 46.67 88.88
CA GLU A 435 63.58 48.00 88.31
C GLU A 435 62.25 48.62 88.77
N LEU A 436 61.20 47.80 88.91
CA LEU A 436 59.87 48.25 89.30
C LEU A 436 59.78 48.49 90.81
N HIS A 437 60.43 47.71 91.69
CA HIS A 437 60.48 48.03 93.12
C HIS A 437 61.23 49.36 93.34
N SER A 438 62.29 49.60 92.56
CA SER A 438 62.97 50.91 92.51
C SER A 438 62.04 52.06 92.08
N LYS A 439 60.95 51.78 91.34
CA LYS A 439 59.93 52.76 90.89
C LYS A 439 58.61 52.79 91.69
N LEU A 440 58.17 51.68 92.29
CA LEU A 440 56.86 51.53 92.94
C LEU A 440 56.95 51.80 94.44
N GLN A 441 58.18 51.76 94.99
CA GLN A 441 58.53 52.52 96.20
C GLN A 441 58.52 54.05 95.95
N GLN A 442 58.13 54.51 94.74
CA GLN A 442 57.83 55.91 94.40
C GLN A 442 56.32 56.20 94.11
N ALA A 443 55.50 55.29 93.51
CA ALA A 443 54.05 55.50 93.27
C ALA A 443 53.25 54.20 92.92
N ALA A 444 51.93 54.12 93.19
CA ALA A 444 51.10 52.88 93.10
C ALA A 444 49.63 53.07 92.64
N ASN A 445 48.95 52.00 92.14
CA ASN A 445 47.49 52.01 91.79
C ASN A 445 46.83 50.62 91.49
N PHE A 446 45.59 50.63 90.96
CA PHE A 446 44.76 49.54 90.35
C PHE A 446 43.89 48.60 91.24
N TYR A 447 42.91 47.93 90.59
CA TYR A 447 41.82 47.08 91.15
C TYR A 447 41.26 46.06 90.12
N HIS A 448 40.16 45.33 90.39
CA HIS A 448 39.61 44.22 89.57
C HIS A 448 38.07 44.24 89.29
N GLN A 449 37.52 43.15 88.72
CA GLN A 449 36.14 42.98 88.24
C GLN A 449 35.42 41.71 88.78
N LEU A 450 34.16 41.45 88.36
CA LEU A 450 33.25 40.37 88.82
C LEU A 450 32.64 39.50 87.67
N GLU A 451 31.52 38.76 87.91
CA GLU A 451 31.10 37.56 87.14
C GLU A 451 29.56 37.31 87.15
N ASN A 452 29.08 36.38 86.30
CA ASN A 452 27.92 35.46 86.45
C ASN A 452 26.57 35.74 85.72
N LYS A 453 25.82 34.63 85.51
CA LYS A 453 24.39 34.46 85.08
C LYS A 453 24.09 34.44 83.55
N HIS A 454 23.13 33.65 83.01
CA HIS A 454 22.26 32.60 83.58
C HIS A 454 21.77 31.54 82.53
N PRO A 455 21.36 30.33 82.95
CA PRO A 455 20.56 29.37 82.16
C PRO A 455 19.05 29.33 82.53
N GLU A 456 18.24 28.55 81.78
CA GLU A 456 16.79 28.30 81.96
C GLU A 456 16.30 27.03 81.16
N ILE A 457 14.98 26.77 81.10
CA ILE A 457 14.14 25.85 80.27
C ILE A 457 13.69 24.48 80.85
N LEU A 458 12.46 24.06 80.50
CA LEU A 458 11.78 22.81 80.91
C LEU A 458 10.63 22.41 79.95
N LEU A 459 10.04 21.22 80.19
CA LEU A 459 8.75 20.68 79.68
C LEU A 459 8.63 20.26 78.19
N GLY A 460 7.49 19.61 77.88
CA GLY A 460 7.15 18.93 76.63
C GLY A 460 6.88 17.43 76.84
N SER A 461 5.66 16.96 76.57
CA SER A 461 5.22 15.56 76.81
C SER A 461 4.02 15.09 75.96
N ASP A 462 3.52 15.90 75.04
CA ASP A 462 2.06 16.00 74.79
C ASP A 462 1.72 15.78 73.30
N ASN A 463 0.62 15.13 72.91
CA ASN A 463 -0.46 14.48 73.68
C ASN A 463 -0.93 13.18 72.96
N ILE A 464 -1.61 12.28 73.67
CA ILE A 464 -2.46 11.24 73.07
C ILE A 464 -3.58 10.83 74.06
N ASP A 465 -4.86 10.75 73.67
CA ASP A 465 -5.46 11.34 72.45
C ASP A 465 -5.53 12.87 72.56
#